data_AF-A0A1B5Z9U9-F1
#
_entry.id   AF-A0A1B5Z9U9-F1
#
_cell.length_a   1.000
_cell.length_b   1.000
_cell.length_c   1.000
_cell.angle_alpha   90.00
_cell.angle_beta   90.00
_cell.angle_gamma   90.00
#
_symmetry.space_group_name_H-M   'P 1'
#
loop_
_entity.id
_entity.type
_entity.pdbx_description
1 polymer ?
#
loop_
_entity_poly.entity_id
_entity_poly.type
_entity_poly.pdbx_seq_one_letter_code
_entity_poly.pdbx_strand_id
1 'polypeptide(L)'
;YNSFVKEKWKSFQVDGWGGFVLKEKFKMIKMALKDWHKTHTHNLPSRIESLQDRLATLDVKGEEMDLSGAEVVELHEVTSDIHSLSRLNASICWQQSRSRWLKEGDANTKYFHSVLANRLRGNAISSLQVDGVTMEGVAPIRHAVVSHFATHFKAVNVERPGIDSLTFKRLH
;
A
#
# COMPACT_ATOMS: atom_id res chain seq x y z
N TYR A 1 1.66 8.78 -22.98
CA TYR A 1 0.55 8.07 -23.66
C TYR A 1 -0.26 8.94 -24.63
N ASN A 2 -0.80 10.12 -24.24
CA ASN A 2 -1.69 10.89 -25.12
C ASN A 2 -1.04 11.35 -26.44
N SER A 3 0.17 11.91 -26.37
CA SER A 3 0.97 12.30 -27.55
C SER A 3 1.22 11.11 -28.48
N PHE A 4 1.72 10.00 -27.92
CA PHE A 4 1.96 8.75 -28.65
C PHE A 4 0.71 8.24 -29.38
N VAL A 5 -0.45 8.23 -28.72
CA VAL A 5 -1.71 7.77 -29.32
C VAL A 5 -2.12 8.67 -30.48
N LYS A 6 -2.05 10.00 -30.30
CA LYS A 6 -2.38 10.97 -31.36
C LYS A 6 -1.48 10.81 -32.58
N GLU A 7 -0.19 10.65 -32.36
CA GLU A 7 0.80 10.45 -33.41
C GLU A 7 0.54 9.14 -34.17
N LYS A 8 0.42 8.02 -33.45
CA LYS A 8 0.17 6.71 -34.08
C LYS A 8 -1.16 6.68 -34.83
N TRP A 9 -2.22 7.25 -34.26
CA TRP A 9 -3.52 7.33 -34.92
C TRP A 9 -3.49 8.03 -36.28
N LYS A 10 -2.73 9.13 -36.38
CA LYS A 10 -2.52 9.87 -37.63
C LYS A 10 -1.68 9.08 -38.63
N SER A 11 -0.73 8.28 -38.14
CA SER A 11 0.15 7.46 -38.98
C SER A 11 -0.55 6.26 -39.65
N PHE A 12 -1.64 5.75 -39.06
CA PHE A 12 -2.34 4.58 -39.60
C PHE A 12 -3.22 4.95 -40.79
N GLN A 13 -2.88 4.39 -41.95
CA GLN A 13 -3.69 4.43 -43.16
C GLN A 13 -4.43 3.10 -43.30
N VAL A 14 -5.76 3.16 -43.35
CA VAL A 14 -6.65 2.00 -43.49
C VAL A 14 -7.82 2.43 -44.35
N ASP A 15 -8.07 1.68 -45.42
CA ASP A 15 -9.15 1.94 -46.35
C ASP A 15 -10.34 0.99 -46.12
N GLY A 16 -11.54 1.44 -46.50
CA GLY A 16 -12.78 0.68 -46.37
C GLY A 16 -13.91 1.50 -45.76
N TRP A 17 -15.04 0.85 -45.45
CA TRP A 17 -16.15 1.51 -44.78
C TRP A 17 -15.76 1.93 -43.34
N GLY A 18 -16.35 3.02 -42.84
CA GLY A 18 -15.91 3.67 -41.60
C GLY A 18 -15.83 2.74 -40.38
N GLY A 19 -16.74 1.76 -40.26
CA GLY A 19 -16.68 0.76 -39.18
C GLY A 19 -15.45 -0.14 -39.23
N PHE A 20 -15.03 -0.55 -40.44
CA PHE A 20 -13.82 -1.34 -40.63
C PHE A 20 -12.56 -0.53 -40.34
N VAL A 21 -12.49 0.70 -40.88
CA VAL A 21 -11.37 1.63 -40.64
C VAL A 21 -11.18 1.85 -39.14
N LEU A 22 -12.27 2.11 -38.42
CA LEU A 22 -12.22 2.34 -36.98
C LEU A 22 -11.74 1.10 -36.21
N LYS A 23 -12.30 -0.08 -36.50
CA LYS A 23 -11.91 -1.35 -35.89
C LYS A 23 -10.42 -1.65 -36.09
N GLU A 24 -9.92 -1.53 -37.32
CA GLU A 24 -8.51 -1.85 -37.61
C GLU A 24 -7.57 -0.80 -37.01
N LYS A 25 -7.91 0.49 -37.03
CA LYS A 25 -7.12 1.51 -36.33
C LYS A 25 -7.03 1.25 -34.83
N PHE A 26 -8.12 0.81 -34.18
CA PHE A 26 -8.08 0.41 -32.76
C PHE A 26 -7.19 -0.81 -32.54
N LYS A 27 -7.25 -1.81 -33.42
CA LYS A 27 -6.36 -2.99 -33.36
C LYS A 27 -4.90 -2.58 -33.48
N MET A 28 -4.56 -1.69 -34.41
CA MET A 28 -3.20 -1.18 -34.60
C MET A 28 -2.73 -0.35 -33.39
N ILE A 29 -3.57 0.54 -32.85
CA ILE A 29 -3.29 1.26 -31.61
C ILE A 29 -2.99 0.29 -30.47
N LYS A 30 -3.82 -0.75 -30.29
CA LYS A 30 -3.65 -1.73 -29.22
C LYS A 30 -2.27 -2.39 -29.31
N MET A 31 -1.83 -2.77 -30.51
CA MET A 31 -0.50 -3.36 -30.70
C MET A 31 0.62 -2.36 -30.43
N ALA A 32 0.51 -1.15 -30.97
CA ALA A 32 1.49 -0.09 -30.76
C ALA A 32 1.64 0.29 -29.28
N LEU A 33 0.53 0.39 -28.54
CA LEU A 33 0.55 0.64 -27.10
C LEU A 33 1.18 -0.49 -26.31
N LYS A 34 0.94 -1.75 -26.70
CA LYS A 34 1.54 -2.92 -26.05
C LYS A 34 3.06 -2.91 -26.19
N ASP A 35 3.56 -2.55 -27.37
CA ASP A 35 4.98 -2.43 -27.66
C ASP A 35 5.62 -1.23 -26.93
N TRP A 36 4.97 -0.06 -27.01
CA TRP A 36 5.40 1.14 -26.30
C TRP A 36 5.48 0.93 -24.79
N HIS A 37 4.48 0.26 -24.21
CA HIS A 37 4.49 -0.08 -22.79
C HIS A 37 5.68 -0.99 -22.46
N LYS A 38 5.92 -2.04 -23.24
CA LYS A 38 7.10 -2.90 -23.06
C LYS A 38 8.42 -2.16 -23.12
N THR A 39 8.56 -1.15 -23.98
CA THR A 39 9.84 -0.44 -24.11
C THR A 39 10.01 0.67 -23.07
N HIS A 40 8.93 1.33 -22.66
CA HIS A 40 8.99 2.51 -21.80
C HIS A 40 8.77 2.23 -20.31
N THR A 41 8.11 1.11 -19.96
CA THR A 41 7.83 0.77 -18.56
C THR A 41 8.54 -0.51 -18.12
N HIS A 42 9.39 -1.08 -18.99
CA HIS A 42 10.26 -2.17 -18.55
C HIS A 42 11.28 -1.61 -17.58
N ASN A 43 11.39 -2.28 -16.43
CA ASN A 43 12.35 -1.96 -15.39
C ASN A 43 12.15 -0.63 -14.64
N LEU A 44 10.90 -0.15 -14.50
CA LEU A 44 10.61 1.01 -13.64
C LEU A 44 11.15 0.83 -12.21
N PRO A 45 11.01 -0.34 -11.54
CA PRO A 45 11.54 -0.52 -10.19
C PRO A 45 13.06 -0.30 -10.10
N SER A 46 13.87 -0.94 -10.95
CA SER A 46 15.32 -0.75 -10.87
C SER A 46 15.77 0.63 -11.34
N ARG A 47 15.02 1.31 -12.21
CA ARG A 47 15.32 2.71 -12.53
C ARG A 47 15.06 3.62 -11.33
N ILE A 48 13.99 3.38 -10.57
CA ILE A 48 13.72 4.10 -9.32
C ILE A 48 14.83 3.81 -8.31
N GLU A 49 15.22 2.54 -8.14
CA GLU A 49 16.30 2.11 -7.25
C GLU A 49 17.64 2.79 -7.60
N SER A 50 18.04 2.77 -8.88
CA SER A 50 19.25 3.45 -9.33
C SER A 50 19.23 4.96 -9.09
N LEU A 51 18.06 5.60 -9.21
CA LEU A 51 17.92 7.02 -8.88
C LEU A 51 17.97 7.26 -7.37
N GLN A 52 17.41 6.35 -6.56
CA GLN A 52 17.53 6.41 -5.10
C GLN A 52 18.98 6.26 -4.64
N ASP A 53 19.74 5.36 -5.25
CA ASP A 53 21.18 5.22 -4.99
C ASP A 53 21.94 6.50 -5.36
N ARG A 54 21.58 7.12 -6.49
CA ARG A 54 22.17 8.40 -6.92
C ARG A 54 21.82 9.53 -5.95
N LEU A 55 20.57 9.60 -5.49
CA LEU A 55 20.13 10.57 -4.49
C LEU A 55 20.92 10.38 -3.19
N ALA A 56 21.05 9.15 -2.71
CA ALA A 56 21.83 8.84 -1.50
C ALA A 56 23.31 9.25 -1.65
N THR A 57 23.88 9.11 -2.85
CA THR A 57 25.26 9.56 -3.14
C THR A 57 25.38 11.08 -3.04
N LEU A 58 24.40 11.83 -3.54
CA LEU A 58 24.37 13.29 -3.45
C LEU A 58 24.13 13.76 -2.02
N ASP A 59 23.27 13.08 -1.26
CA ASP A 59 23.00 13.38 0.15
C ASP A 59 24.27 13.22 0.99
N VAL A 60 24.96 12.08 0.88
CA VAL A 60 26.24 11.84 1.59
C VAL A 60 27.27 12.91 1.22
N LYS A 61 27.37 13.26 -0.06
CA LYS A 61 28.29 14.32 -0.48
C LYS A 61 27.93 15.67 0.14
N GLY A 62 26.64 16.00 0.19
CA GLY A 62 26.14 17.25 0.79
C GLY A 62 26.35 17.34 2.30
N GLU A 63 26.47 16.21 2.99
CA GLU A 63 26.85 16.16 4.41
C GLU A 63 28.34 16.43 4.63
N GLU A 64 29.20 16.00 3.69
CA GLU A 64 30.65 16.17 3.77
C GLU A 64 31.12 17.56 3.28
N MET A 65 30.48 18.09 2.24
CA MET A 65 30.85 19.34 1.58
C MET A 65 29.67 20.01 0.88
N ASP A 66 29.78 21.31 0.63
CA ASP A 66 28.78 22.03 -0.16
C ASP A 66 28.65 21.46 -1.58
N LEU A 67 27.42 21.18 -2.00
CA LEU A 67 27.12 20.76 -3.36
C LEU A 67 27.38 21.90 -4.34
N SER A 68 27.94 21.57 -5.50
CA SER A 68 28.06 22.54 -6.58
C SER A 68 26.69 22.91 -7.16
N GLY A 69 26.58 24.06 -7.82
CA GLY A 69 25.31 24.47 -8.45
C GLY A 69 24.76 23.45 -9.45
N ALA A 70 25.63 22.72 -10.16
CA ALA A 70 25.21 21.65 -11.06
C ALA A 70 24.64 20.44 -10.29
N GLU A 71 25.21 20.09 -9.15
CA GLU A 71 24.76 18.98 -8.31
C GLU A 71 23.45 19.29 -7.60
N VAL A 72 23.21 20.55 -7.23
CA VAL A 72 21.89 20.98 -6.70
C VAL A 72 20.81 20.84 -7.78
N VAL A 73 21.11 21.18 -9.02
CA VAL A 73 20.18 20.96 -10.15
C VAL A 73 19.94 19.47 -10.36
N GLU A 74 20.99 18.66 -10.36
CA GLU A 74 20.88 17.20 -10.48
C GLU A 74 20.02 16.60 -9.36
N LEU A 75 20.21 17.03 -8.11
CA LEU A 75 19.41 16.57 -6.97
C LEU A 75 17.92 16.81 -7.19
N HIS A 76 17.55 18.02 -7.64
CA HIS A 76 16.16 18.33 -7.97
C HIS A 76 15.62 17.45 -9.13
N GLU A 77 16.42 17.23 -10.17
CA GLU A 77 16.04 16.38 -11.30
C GLU A 77 15.83 14.92 -10.87
N VAL A 78 16.78 14.34 -10.14
CA VAL A 78 16.71 12.97 -9.62
C VAL A 78 15.49 12.80 -8.72
N THR A 79 15.24 13.75 -7.83
CA THR A 79 14.07 13.71 -6.92
C THR A 79 12.76 13.78 -7.71
N SER A 80 12.67 14.68 -8.69
CA SER A 80 11.50 14.79 -9.57
C SER A 80 11.26 13.50 -10.36
N ASP A 81 12.32 12.90 -10.90
CA ASP A 81 12.28 11.65 -11.64
C ASP A 81 11.83 10.48 -10.76
N ILE A 82 12.36 10.34 -9.55
CA ILE A 82 11.90 9.33 -8.57
C ILE A 82 10.40 9.48 -8.33
N HIS A 83 9.91 10.69 -8.09
CA HIS A 83 8.49 10.92 -7.86
C HIS A 83 7.65 10.59 -9.09
N SER A 84 8.06 11.02 -10.28
CA SER A 84 7.32 10.79 -11.51
C SER A 84 7.24 9.30 -11.87
N LEU A 85 8.35 8.58 -11.77
CA LEU A 85 8.44 7.15 -12.03
C LEU A 85 7.69 6.34 -10.98
N SER A 86 7.78 6.73 -9.70
CA SER A 86 7.04 6.07 -8.62
C SER A 86 5.53 6.21 -8.81
N ARG A 87 5.03 7.39 -9.20
CA ARG A 87 3.61 7.59 -9.53
C ARG A 87 3.18 6.70 -10.71
N LEU A 88 4.00 6.62 -11.75
CA LEU A 88 3.73 5.75 -12.90
C LEU A 88 3.69 4.27 -12.48
N ASN A 89 4.67 3.82 -11.69
CA ASN A 89 4.74 2.45 -11.19
C ASN A 89 3.52 2.11 -10.33
N ALA A 90 3.14 2.98 -9.40
CA ALA A 90 1.94 2.81 -8.57
C ALA A 90 0.67 2.71 -9.42
N SER A 91 0.52 3.56 -10.43
CA SER A 91 -0.62 3.50 -11.36
C SER A 91 -0.68 2.16 -12.11
N ILE A 92 0.46 1.62 -12.55
CA ILE A 92 0.54 0.34 -13.25
C ILE A 92 0.18 -0.81 -12.28
N CYS A 93 0.75 -0.82 -11.08
CA CYS A 93 0.44 -1.80 -10.05
C CYS A 93 -1.04 -1.81 -9.70
N TRP A 94 -1.66 -0.63 -9.60
CA TRP A 94 -3.09 -0.50 -9.32
C TRP A 94 -3.95 -1.12 -10.43
N GLN A 95 -3.63 -0.83 -11.69
CA GLN A 95 -4.33 -1.43 -12.84
C GLN A 95 -4.17 -2.95 -12.89
N GLN A 96 -2.96 -3.47 -12.61
CA GLN A 96 -2.69 -4.91 -12.57
C GLN A 96 -3.44 -5.60 -11.43
N SER A 97 -3.48 -4.98 -10.25
CA SER A 97 -4.24 -5.48 -9.10
C SER A 97 -5.73 -5.58 -9.43
N ARG A 98 -6.31 -4.53 -10.03
CA ARG A 98 -7.73 -4.52 -10.43
C ARG A 98 -8.02 -5.55 -11.53
N SER A 99 -7.13 -5.71 -12.51
CA SER A 99 -7.24 -6.75 -13.54
C SER A 99 -7.21 -8.15 -12.93
N ARG A 100 -6.29 -8.39 -11.98
CA ARG A 100 -6.21 -9.65 -11.25
C ARG A 100 -7.48 -9.92 -10.45
N TRP A 101 -7.99 -8.92 -9.73
CA TRP A 101 -9.25 -9.01 -9.00
C TRP A 101 -10.43 -9.35 -9.92
N LEU A 102 -10.55 -8.68 -11.08
CA LEU A 102 -11.61 -9.00 -12.04
C LEU A 102 -11.52 -10.43 -12.59
N LYS A 103 -10.31 -10.97 -12.71
CA LYS A 103 -10.07 -12.33 -13.19
C LYS A 103 -10.31 -13.39 -12.12
N GLU A 104 -9.88 -13.13 -10.89
CA GLU A 104 -9.81 -14.13 -9.81
C GLU A 104 -10.97 -13.99 -8.81
N GLY A 105 -11.51 -12.79 -8.63
CA GLY A 105 -12.56 -12.48 -7.65
C GLY A 105 -12.21 -13.00 -6.25
N ASP A 106 -13.22 -13.60 -5.60
CA ASP A 106 -13.07 -14.24 -4.29
C ASP A 106 -12.23 -15.53 -4.34
N ALA A 107 -11.94 -16.06 -5.52
CA ALA A 107 -11.05 -17.22 -5.69
C ALA A 107 -9.56 -16.87 -5.60
N ASN A 108 -9.18 -15.61 -5.31
CA ASN A 108 -7.81 -15.23 -4.98
C ASN A 108 -7.39 -15.71 -3.57
N THR A 109 -7.53 -17.00 -3.31
CA THR A 109 -7.31 -17.65 -2.02
C THR A 109 -5.88 -17.42 -1.52
N LYS A 110 -4.89 -17.41 -2.40
CA LYS A 110 -3.49 -17.13 -2.04
C LYS A 110 -3.32 -15.76 -1.37
N TYR A 111 -3.98 -14.71 -1.89
CA TYR A 111 -3.93 -13.39 -1.29
C TYR A 111 -4.60 -13.38 0.09
N PHE A 112 -5.81 -13.94 0.20
CA PHE A 112 -6.52 -13.99 1.48
C PHE A 112 -5.76 -14.81 2.53
N HIS A 113 -5.22 -15.97 2.17
CA HIS A 113 -4.39 -16.77 3.06
C HIS A 113 -3.10 -16.04 3.46
N SER A 114 -2.47 -15.28 2.55
CA SER A 114 -1.32 -14.41 2.88
C SER A 114 -1.70 -13.32 3.89
N VAL A 115 -2.82 -12.62 3.67
CA VAL A 115 -3.32 -11.59 4.59
C VAL A 115 -3.64 -12.19 5.96
N LEU A 116 -4.32 -13.33 6.00
CA LEU A 116 -4.63 -14.06 7.24
C LEU A 116 -3.35 -14.51 7.95
N ALA A 117 -2.38 -15.08 7.24
CA ALA A 117 -1.10 -15.50 7.83
C ALA A 117 -0.33 -14.32 8.41
N ASN A 118 -0.33 -13.16 7.75
CA ASN A 118 0.29 -11.94 8.29
C ASN A 118 -0.42 -11.44 9.54
N ARG A 119 -1.77 -11.46 9.56
CA ARG A 119 -2.55 -11.12 10.76
C ARG A 119 -2.29 -12.09 11.90
N LEU A 120 -2.25 -13.38 11.63
CA LEU A 120 -1.94 -14.41 12.62
C LEU A 120 -0.53 -14.21 13.20
N ARG A 121 0.47 -13.91 12.35
CA ARG A 121 1.84 -13.62 12.80
C ARG A 121 1.92 -12.34 13.63
N GLY A 122 1.23 -11.27 13.23
CA GLY A 122 1.21 -10.01 13.97
C GLY A 122 0.44 -10.07 15.29
N ASN A 123 -0.59 -10.91 15.36
CA ASN A 123 -1.40 -11.11 16.56
C ASN A 123 -0.88 -12.24 17.46
N ALA A 124 0.21 -12.91 17.09
CA ALA A 124 0.78 -13.98 17.90
C ALA A 124 1.45 -13.37 19.13
N ILE A 125 0.88 -13.65 20.31
CA ILE A 125 1.49 -13.27 21.60
C ILE A 125 2.54 -14.33 21.94
N SER A 126 3.82 -14.00 21.72
CA SER A 126 4.96 -14.89 22.03
C SER A 126 5.42 -14.77 23.48
N SER A 127 5.24 -13.61 24.11
CA SER A 127 5.55 -13.35 25.51
C SER A 127 4.58 -12.32 26.09
N LEU A 128 4.43 -12.33 27.42
CA LEU A 128 3.59 -11.40 28.16
C LEU A 128 4.32 -11.00 29.44
N GLN A 129 4.40 -9.70 29.75
CA GLN A 129 4.96 -9.25 31.02
C GLN A 129 3.87 -9.11 32.08
N VAL A 130 4.07 -9.72 33.25
CA VAL A 130 3.17 -9.65 34.40
C VAL A 130 4.00 -9.35 35.63
N ASP A 131 3.70 -8.24 36.32
CA ASP A 131 4.39 -7.80 37.55
C ASP A 131 5.93 -7.77 37.41
N GLY A 132 6.42 -7.33 36.25
CA GLY A 132 7.85 -7.25 35.94
C GLY A 132 8.49 -8.57 35.48
N VAL A 133 7.77 -9.69 35.52
CA VAL A 133 8.25 -11.01 35.06
C VAL A 133 7.75 -11.30 33.66
N THR A 134 8.66 -11.68 32.76
CA THR A 134 8.33 -12.12 31.41
C THR A 134 7.83 -13.56 31.44
N MET A 135 6.57 -13.76 31.04
CA MET A 135 5.94 -15.06 30.84
C MET A 135 6.11 -15.48 29.38
N GLU A 136 6.69 -16.65 29.16
CA GLU A 136 6.88 -17.23 27.83
C GLU A 136 6.18 -18.59 27.72
N GLY A 137 5.76 -18.93 26.50
CA GLY A 137 5.07 -20.19 26.22
C GLY A 137 3.56 -20.16 26.47
N VAL A 138 2.87 -21.09 25.81
CA VAL A 138 1.40 -21.08 25.71
C VAL A 138 0.71 -21.19 27.07
N ALA A 139 1.17 -22.09 27.94
CA ALA A 139 0.50 -22.35 29.22
C ALA A 139 0.64 -21.18 30.22
N PRO A 140 1.84 -20.62 30.48
CA PRO A 140 2.01 -19.46 31.35
C PRO A 140 1.24 -18.22 30.86
N ILE A 141 1.33 -17.91 29.56
CA ILE A 141 0.61 -16.77 28.96
C ILE A 141 -0.90 -16.96 29.12
N ARG A 142 -1.43 -18.16 28.81
CA ARG A 142 -2.87 -18.44 28.96
C ARG A 142 -3.33 -18.28 30.42
N HIS A 143 -2.55 -18.76 31.37
CA HIS A 143 -2.89 -18.63 32.80
C HIS A 143 -2.90 -17.15 33.24
N ALA A 144 -1.87 -16.39 32.87
CA ALA A 144 -1.77 -14.98 33.16
C ALA A 144 -2.95 -14.17 32.61
N VAL A 145 -3.32 -14.39 31.33
CA VAL A 145 -4.46 -13.72 30.69
C VAL A 145 -5.77 -14.05 31.41
N VAL A 146 -6.02 -15.32 31.73
CA VAL A 146 -7.22 -15.74 32.46
C VAL A 146 -7.27 -15.10 33.85
N SER A 147 -6.18 -15.14 34.60
CA SER A 147 -6.10 -14.55 35.95
C SER A 147 -6.35 -13.04 35.94
N HIS A 148 -5.75 -12.34 34.98
CA HIS A 148 -5.93 -10.90 34.79
C HIS A 148 -7.41 -10.55 34.58
N PHE A 149 -8.06 -11.17 33.59
CA PHE A 149 -9.46 -10.86 33.28
C PHE A 149 -10.43 -11.39 34.34
N ALA A 150 -10.17 -12.54 34.96
CA ALA A 150 -10.96 -13.03 36.08
C ALA A 150 -10.97 -12.02 37.24
N THR A 151 -9.83 -11.40 37.53
CA THR A 151 -9.73 -10.36 38.55
C THR A 151 -10.36 -9.06 38.09
N HIS A 152 -10.14 -8.66 36.84
CA HIS A 152 -10.67 -7.41 36.28
C HIS A 152 -12.21 -7.39 36.22
N PHE A 153 -12.83 -8.54 35.92
CA PHE A 153 -14.28 -8.68 35.86
C PHE A 153 -14.91 -9.14 37.17
N LYS A 154 -14.17 -9.22 38.28
CA LYS A 154 -14.79 -9.44 39.59
C LYS A 154 -15.71 -8.26 39.90
N ALA A 155 -16.98 -8.56 40.16
CA ALA A 155 -17.92 -7.58 40.66
C ALA A 155 -17.39 -7.01 41.99
N VAL A 156 -17.13 -5.71 42.02
CA VAL A 156 -16.86 -5.01 43.27
C VAL A 156 -18.21 -4.82 43.93
N ASN A 157 -18.44 -5.50 45.06
CA ASN A 157 -19.55 -5.19 45.96
C ASN A 157 -19.24 -3.85 46.64
N VAL A 158 -19.45 -2.77 45.88
CA VAL A 158 -19.53 -1.43 46.45
C VAL A 158 -20.92 -1.35 47.07
N GLU A 159 -21.00 -0.98 48.36
CA GLU A 159 -22.25 -0.46 48.92
C GLU A 159 -22.67 0.73 48.06
N ARG A 160 -23.57 0.48 47.11
CA ARG A 160 -24.20 1.56 46.35
C ARG A 160 -25.16 2.24 47.31
N PRO A 161 -25.02 3.56 47.55
CA PRO A 161 -25.96 4.30 48.36
C PRO A 161 -27.38 4.05 47.83
N GLY A 162 -28.24 3.49 48.67
CA GLY A 162 -29.65 3.31 48.35
C GLY A 162 -30.30 4.67 48.12
N ILE A 163 -31.14 4.76 47.09
CA ILE A 163 -31.95 5.95 46.79
C ILE A 163 -33.02 6.20 47.89
N ASP A 164 -33.15 5.28 48.85
CA ASP A 164 -34.14 5.30 49.93
C ASP A 164 -34.11 6.57 50.81
N SER A 165 -33.00 7.32 50.78
CA SER A 165 -32.85 8.61 51.48
C SER A 165 -33.09 9.85 50.59
N LEU A 166 -33.32 9.66 49.29
CA LEU A 166 -33.56 10.75 48.33
C LEU A 166 -35.07 11.02 48.22
N THR A 167 -35.51 12.12 48.82
CA THR A 167 -36.88 12.63 48.65
C THR A 167 -37.01 13.37 47.33
N PHE A 168 -37.55 12.71 46.30
CA PHE A 168 -37.87 13.37 45.03
C PHE A 168 -39.19 14.13 45.13
N LYS A 169 -39.17 15.42 44.77
CA LYS A 169 -40.40 16.19 44.58
C LYS A 169 -41.17 15.63 43.37
N ARG A 170 -42.39 15.15 43.59
CA ARG A 170 -43.31 14.81 42.50
C ARG A 170 -43.86 16.09 41.91
N LEU A 171 -43.87 16.18 40.57
CA LEU A 171 -44.61 17.23 39.87
C LEU A 171 -46.09 16.88 39.96
N HIS A 172 -46.87 17.81 40.51
CA HIS A 172 -48.34 17.81 40.48
C HIS A 172 -48.84 18.26 39.12
#